data_AF-A0A8C7S5U3-F1
#
_entry.id   AF-A0A8C7S5U3-F1
#
_cell.length_a   1.000
_cell.length_b   1.000
_cell.length_c   1.000
_cell.angle_alpha   90.00
_cell.angle_beta   90.00
_cell.angle_gamma   90.00
#
_symmetry.space_group_name_H-M   'P 1'
#
loop_
_entity.id
_entity.type
_entity.pdbx_description
1 polymer ?
#
loop_
_entity_poly.entity_id
_entity_poly.type
_entity_poly.pdbx_seq_one_letter_code
_entity_poly.pdbx_strand_id
1 'polypeptide(L)'
;IKIQGLSEEERERLLPLLRNTQWVAAVVGRDAIYKEFIFKDFKQAFGFMSRVWFNVLLSSPPGPDRTHDCRGLSQRNITLATFINQASVL
;
A
#
# COMPACT_ATOMS: atom_id res chain seq x y z
N ILE A 1 19.77 0.83 4.08
CA ILE A 1 19.25 2.20 3.88
C ILE A 1 17.99 2.32 4.72
N LYS A 2 17.98 3.24 5.69
CA LYS A 2 16.85 3.40 6.60
C LYS A 2 15.62 3.88 5.83
N ILE A 3 14.48 3.20 5.93
CA ILE A 3 13.26 3.68 5.27
C ILE A 3 12.75 4.88 6.07
N GLN A 4 12.62 6.03 5.41
CA GLN A 4 12.07 7.24 6.02
C GLN A 4 10.55 7.29 5.81
N GLY A 5 9.84 7.82 6.81
CA GLY A 5 8.44 8.15 6.66
C GLY A 5 8.25 9.35 5.73
N LEU A 6 7.05 9.49 5.16
CA LEU A 6 6.71 10.62 4.28
C LEU A 6 6.81 11.94 5.04
N SER A 7 7.44 12.94 4.42
CA SER A 7 7.40 14.34 4.88
C SER A 7 6.00 14.94 4.76
N GLU A 8 5.77 16.10 5.37
CA GLU A 8 4.48 16.77 5.26
C GLU A 8 4.17 17.17 3.81
N GLU A 9 5.17 17.68 3.07
CA GLU A 9 5.02 18.06 1.67
C GLU A 9 4.71 16.83 0.78
N GLU A 10 5.34 15.68 1.06
CA GLU A 10 5.05 14.43 0.36
C GLU A 10 3.62 13.93 0.67
N ARG A 11 3.17 14.06 1.92
CA ARG A 11 1.80 13.70 2.32
C ARG A 11 0.77 14.57 1.63
N GLU A 12 0.96 15.88 1.64
CA GLU A 12 0.07 16.83 0.98
C GLU A 12 -0.05 16.55 -0.52
N ARG A 13 1.04 16.10 -1.16
CA ARG A 13 1.04 15.76 -2.58
C ARG A 13 0.44 14.38 -2.88
N LEU A 14 0.76 13.35 -2.09
CA LEU A 14 0.48 11.95 -2.44
C LEU A 14 -0.86 11.43 -1.88
N LEU A 15 -1.24 11.86 -0.66
CA LEU A 15 -2.48 11.37 -0.03
C LEU A 15 -3.75 11.78 -0.79
N PRO A 16 -3.86 12.97 -1.42
CA PRO A 16 -5.01 13.29 -2.28
C PRO A 16 -5.15 12.34 -3.47
N LEU A 17 -4.04 11.92 -4.10
CA LEU A 17 -4.07 11.00 -5.24
C LEU A 17 -4.60 9.62 -4.84
N LEU A 18 -4.23 9.17 -3.63
CA LEU A 18 -4.74 7.93 -3.05
C LEU A 18 -6.24 8.04 -2.69
N ARG A 19 -6.70 9.19 -2.20
CA ARG A 19 -8.12 9.45 -1.95
C ARG A 19 -8.97 9.36 -3.22
N ASN A 20 -8.47 9.85 -4.35
CA ASN A 20 -9.15 9.70 -5.66
C ASN A 20 -9.36 8.25 -6.08
N THR A 21 -8.60 7.32 -5.49
CA THR A 21 -8.73 5.88 -5.72
C THR A 21 -9.31 5.14 -4.51
N GLN A 22 -10.06 5.85 -3.65
CA GLN A 22 -10.77 5.31 -2.48
C GLN A 22 -9.88 4.72 -1.39
N TRP A 23 -8.58 5.06 -1.36
CA TRP A 23 -7.77 4.82 -0.16
C TRP A 23 -8.07 5.88 0.88
N VAL A 24 -8.30 5.43 2.10
CA VAL A 24 -8.57 6.29 3.25
C VAL A 24 -7.34 6.29 4.14
N ALA A 25 -6.90 7.48 4.54
CA ALA A 25 -5.96 7.65 5.64
C ALA A 25 -6.72 7.36 6.93
N ALA A 26 -6.74 6.10 7.36
CA ALA A 26 -7.63 5.66 8.41
C ALA A 26 -7.11 4.42 9.11
N VAL A 27 -6.30 4.64 10.14
CA VAL A 27 -6.40 3.89 11.39
C VAL A 27 -6.21 4.90 12.52
N VAL A 28 -7.24 5.15 13.34
CA VAL A 28 -7.12 6.07 14.49
C VAL A 28 -5.95 5.63 15.36
N GLY A 29 -4.98 6.52 15.58
CA GLY A 29 -3.76 6.23 16.34
C GLY A 29 -2.66 5.51 15.56
N ARG A 30 -2.76 5.32 14.24
CA ARG A 30 -1.70 4.73 13.41
C ARG A 30 -1.59 5.42 12.05
N ASP A 31 -0.36 5.77 11.69
CA ASP A 31 -0.04 6.35 10.38
C ASP A 31 -0.03 5.26 9.29
N ALA A 32 -1.21 4.98 8.75
CA ALA A 32 -1.48 3.93 7.77
C ALA A 32 -2.63 4.31 6.81
N ILE A 33 -2.67 3.65 5.66
CA ILE A 33 -3.74 3.75 4.66
C ILE A 33 -4.51 2.44 4.57
N TYR A 34 -5.80 2.54 4.25
CA TYR A 34 -6.72 1.42 4.17
C TYR A 34 -7.64 1.57 2.95
N LYS A 35 -8.00 0.44 2.33
CA LYS A 35 -9.02 0.36 1.29
C LYS A 35 -9.65 -1.03 1.32
N GLU A 36 -10.97 -1.07 1.12
CA GLU A 36 -11.73 -2.31 0.97
C GLU A 36 -11.93 -2.65 -0.51
N PHE A 37 -11.80 -3.92 -0.85
CA PHE A 37 -12.06 -4.45 -2.19
C PHE A 37 -13.13 -5.53 -2.09
N ILE A 38 -14.22 -5.37 -2.84
CA ILE A 38 -15.33 -6.31 -2.88
C ILE A 38 -15.28 -7.03 -4.24
N PHE A 39 -15.19 -8.36 -4.20
CA PHE A 39 -15.16 -9.21 -5.39
C PHE A 39 -16.44 -10.02 -5.48
N LYS A 40 -16.84 -10.38 -6.71
CA LYS A 40 -18.03 -11.20 -6.97
C LYS A 40 -17.91 -12.62 -6.40
N ASP A 41 -16.69 -13.18 -6.40
CA ASP A 41 -16.43 -14.54 -5.96
C ASP A 41 -14.99 -14.71 -5.43
N PHE A 42 -14.73 -15.87 -4.82
CA PHE A 42 -13.43 -16.21 -4.26
C PHE A 42 -12.32 -16.32 -5.33
N LYS A 43 -12.62 -16.78 -6.55
CA LYS A 43 -11.59 -16.96 -7.58
C LYS A 43 -11.03 -15.61 -8.02
N GLN A 44 -11.89 -14.59 -8.14
CA GLN A 44 -11.47 -13.22 -8.43
C GLN A 44 -10.65 -12.64 -7.27
N ALA A 45 -11.12 -12.79 -6.03
CA ALA A 45 -10.38 -12.32 -4.85
C ALA A 45 -9.00 -13.00 -4.75
N PHE A 46 -8.92 -14.31 -4.95
CA PHE A 46 -7.67 -15.06 -4.88
C PHE A 46 -6.71 -14.73 -6.02
N GLY A 47 -7.22 -14.55 -7.25
CA GLY A 47 -6.42 -14.11 -8.39
C GLY A 47 -5.81 -12.72 -8.14
N PHE A 48 -6.60 -11.79 -7.61
CA PHE A 48 -6.14 -10.48 -7.18
C PHE A 48 -5.06 -10.57 -6.09
N MET A 49 -5.33 -11.30 -5.00
CA MET A 49 -4.38 -11.48 -3.89
C MET A 49 -3.05 -12.09 -4.36
N SER A 50 -3.10 -13.06 -5.28
CA SER A 50 -1.90 -13.69 -5.83
C SER A 50 -1.02 -12.66 -6.55
N ARG A 51 -1.60 -11.81 -7.39
CA ARG A 51 -0.87 -10.74 -8.10
C ARG A 51 -0.23 -9.74 -7.14
N VAL A 52 -0.97 -9.34 -6.10
CA VAL A 52 -0.47 -8.43 -5.06
C VAL A 52 0.67 -9.08 -4.26
N TRP A 53 0.51 -10.33 -3.84
CA TRP A 53 1.49 -11.08 -3.06
C TRP A 53 2.84 -11.19 -3.76
N PHE A 54 2.87 -11.54 -5.05
CA PHE A 54 4.12 -11.62 -5.82
C PHE A 54 4.85 -10.28 -5.87
N ASN A 55 4.13 -9.17 -6.00
CA ASN A 55 4.75 -7.84 -6.06
C ASN A 55 5.26 -7.35 -4.70
N VAL A 56 4.57 -7.69 -3.60
CA VAL A 56 5.04 -7.41 -2.24
C VAL A 56 6.34 -8.16 -1.93
N LEU A 57 6.43 -9.43 -2.35
CA LEU A 57 7.62 -10.25 -2.15
C LEU A 57 8.83 -9.73 -2.94
N LEU A 58 8.63 -9.34 -4.21
CA LEU A 58 9.69 -8.83 -5.08
C LEU A 58 10.17 -7.42 -4.68
N SER A 59 9.28 -6.59 -4.13
CA SER A 59 9.61 -5.23 -3.66
C SER A 59 10.23 -5.21 -2.27
N SER A 60 10.27 -6.35 -1.58
CA SER A 60 10.88 -6.51 -0.26
C SER A 60 12.26 -7.17 -0.42
N PRO A 61 13.37 -6.52 -0.04
CA PRO A 61 14.68 -7.16 -0.09
C PRO A 61 14.70 -8.39 0.84
N PRO A 62 15.37 -9.50 0.46
CA PRO A 62 15.53 -10.65 1.33
C PRO A 62 16.40 -10.26 2.54
N GLY A 63 15.83 -10.26 3.75
CA GLY A 63 16.55 -9.96 4.98
C GLY A 63 15.63 -9.77 6.20
N PRO A 64 16.20 -9.72 7.43
CA PRO A 64 15.44 -9.54 8.68
C PRO A 64 14.83 -8.14 8.85
N ASP A 65 15.26 -7.15 8.07
CA ASP A 65 14.70 -5.78 8.04
C ASP A 65 13.38 -5.73 7.26
N ARG A 66 12.36 -6.42 7.79
CA ARG A 66 11.00 -6.37 7.24
C ARG A 66 10.31 -5.12 7.74
N THR A 67 10.22 -4.12 6.87
CA THR A 67 9.17 -3.07 6.80
C THR A 67 8.88 -2.21 8.06
N HIS A 68 9.67 -2.32 9.13
CA HIS A 68 9.40 -1.63 10.40
C HIS A 68 10.23 -0.36 10.65
N ASP A 69 10.98 0.12 9.65
CA ASP A 69 12.03 1.11 9.86
C ASP A 69 11.51 2.56 10.01
N CYS A 70 10.32 2.83 9.46
CA CYS A 70 9.52 3.99 9.79
C CYS A 70 8.21 3.51 10.43
N ARG A 71 7.92 3.95 11.66
CA ARG A 71 6.65 3.67 12.36
C ARG A 71 5.48 4.45 11.74
N GLY A 72 5.34 4.40 10.40
CA GLY A 72 4.41 5.20 9.63
C GLY A 72 4.49 4.94 8.13
N LEU A 73 3.76 5.76 7.35
CA LEU A 73 3.70 5.69 5.90
C LEU A 73 5.03 6.10 5.28
N SER A 74 5.47 5.33 4.28
CA SER A 74 6.64 5.61 3.45
C SER A 74 6.26 5.59 1.98
N GLN A 75 7.19 6.03 1.13
CA GLN A 75 7.04 5.96 -0.32
C GLN A 75 6.73 4.53 -0.82
N ARG A 76 7.24 3.49 -0.13
CA ARG A 76 6.95 2.09 -0.49
C ARG A 76 5.47 1.74 -0.33
N ASN A 77 4.81 2.30 0.69
CA ASN A 77 3.37 2.11 0.90
C ASN A 77 2.57 2.76 -0.22
N ILE A 78 2.98 3.94 -0.69
CA ILE A 78 2.34 4.65 -1.81
C ILE A 78 2.49 3.88 -3.13
N THR A 79 3.69 3.37 -3.41
CA THR A 79 3.94 2.54 -4.60
C THR A 79 3.10 1.28 -4.58
N LEU A 80 3.03 0.60 -3.44
CA LEU A 80 2.22 -0.62 -3.29
C LEU A 80 0.72 -0.31 -3.46
N ALA A 81 0.20 0.74 -2.84
CA ALA A 81 -1.21 1.13 -2.99
C ALA A 81 -1.58 1.45 -4.44
N THR A 82 -0.68 2.11 -5.17
CA THR A 82 -0.84 2.40 -6.61
C THR A 82 -0.89 1.11 -7.43
N PHE A 83 -0.01 0.14 -7.16
CA PHE A 83 -0.02 -1.16 -7.82
C PHE A 83 -1.31 -1.94 -7.52
N ILE A 84 -1.72 -1.99 -6.25
CA ILE A 84 -2.94 -2.69 -5.82
C ILE A 84 -4.16 -2.12 -6.56
N ASN A 85 -4.25 -0.80 -6.74
CA ASN A 85 -5.31 -0.19 -7.54
C ASN A 85 -5.30 -0.69 -8.99
N GLN A 86 -4.14 -0.71 -9.65
CA GLN A 86 -4.04 -1.23 -11.02
C GLN A 86 -4.46 -2.70 -11.10
N ALA A 87 -4.02 -3.52 -10.14
CA ALA A 87 -4.33 -4.95 -10.09
C ALA A 87 -5.82 -5.24 -9.83
N SER A 88 -6.56 -4.28 -9.27
CA SER A 88 -7.99 -4.41 -8.95
C SER A 88 -8.93 -4.12 -10.13
N VAL A 89 -8.43 -3.44 -11.17
CA VAL A 89 -9.21 -3.09 -12.37
C VAL A 89 -9.16 -4.20 -13.43
N LEU A 90 -8.28 -5.19 -13.25
CA LEU A 90 -8.06 -6.36 -14.12
C LEU A 90 -8.80 -7.61 -13.61
#